data_AF-A0A6H9GZQ2-F1
#
_entry.id   AF-A0A6H9GZQ2-F1
#
_cell.length_a   1.000
_cell.length_b   1.000
_cell.length_c   1.000
_cell.angle_alpha   90.00
_cell.angle_beta   90.00
_cell.angle_gamma   90.00
#
_symmetry.space_group_name_H-M   'P 1'
#
loop_
_entity.id
_entity.type
_entity.pdbx_description
1 polymer ?
#
loop_
_entity_poly.entity_id
_entity_poly.type
_entity_poly.pdbx_seq_one_letter_code
_entity_poly.pdbx_strand_id
1 'polypeptide(L)' 'MDRIKDLRAAVASELERRGLDNRKFLRQIRAGERDEGPYMIGALACAKLIGETEK' A
#
# COMPACT_ATOMS: atom_id res chain seq x y z
N MET A 1 14.95 -0.11 6.66
CA MET A 1 13.95 0.16 5.60
C MET A 1 12.60 0.21 6.27
N ASP A 2 11.82 1.25 6.03
CA ASP A 2 10.55 1.46 6.71
C ASP A 2 9.46 0.63 6.01
N ARG A 3 9.05 -0.49 6.62
CA ARG A 3 8.17 -1.51 6.02
C ARG A 3 6.86 -0.92 5.46
N ILE A 4 6.37 0.18 6.04
CA ILE A 4 5.17 0.86 5.54
C ILE A 4 5.42 1.61 4.22
N LYS A 5 6.63 2.14 3.99
CA LYS A 5 6.98 2.79 2.72
C LYS A 5 7.00 1.78 1.57
N ASP A 6 7.54 0.60 1.81
CA ASP A 6 7.57 -0.49 0.82
C ASP A 6 6.14 -0.96 0.50
N LEU A 7 5.28 -1.05 1.51
CA LEU A 7 3.87 -1.40 1.33
C LEU A 7 3.12 -0.35 0.50
N ARG A 8 3.28 0.94 0.81
CA ARG A 8 2.68 2.04 0.03
C ARG A 8 3.14 2.01 -1.42
N ALA A 9 4.43 1.79 -1.66
CA ALA A 9 4.99 1.68 -3.00
C ALA A 9 4.42 0.48 -3.77
N ALA A 10 4.28 -0.68 -3.11
CA ALA A 10 3.69 -1.88 -3.70
C ALA A 10 2.22 -1.65 -4.10
N VAL A 11 1.42 -1.06 -3.20
CA VAL A 11 0.01 -0.75 -3.48
C VAL A 11 -0.11 0.23 -4.65
N ALA A 12 0.65 1.33 -4.65
CA ALA A 12 0.60 2.30 -5.74
C ALA A 12 1.01 1.69 -7.09
N SER A 13 2.05 0.86 -7.09
CA SER A 13 2.54 0.22 -8.32
C SER A 13 1.54 -0.80 -8.88
N GLU A 14 0.87 -1.56 -8.00
CA GLU A 14 -0.16 -2.53 -8.43
C GLU A 14 -1.41 -1.84 -8.96
N LEU A 15 -1.84 -0.72 -8.36
CA LEU A 15 -2.93 0.09 -8.89
C LEU A 15 -2.60 0.65 -10.28
N GLU A 16 -1.40 1.21 -10.45
CA GLU A 16 -0.90 1.72 -11.73
C GLU A 16 -0.87 0.62 -12.80
N ARG A 17 -0.35 -0.57 -12.46
CA ARG A 17 -0.31 -1.75 -13.35
C ARG A 17 -1.69 -2.21 -13.80
N ARG A 18 -2.73 -2.00 -12.97
CA ARG A 18 -4.14 -2.33 -13.29
C ARG A 18 -4.87 -1.23 -14.06
N GLY A 19 -4.19 -0.16 -14.45
CA GLY A 19 -4.79 0.98 -15.15
C GLY A 19 -5.52 1.96 -14.23
N LEU A 20 -5.36 1.84 -12.90
CA LEU A 20 -5.85 2.81 -11.92
C LEU A 20 -4.77 3.89 -11.69
N ASP A 21 -4.43 4.60 -12.77
CA ASP A 21 -3.23 5.43 -12.91
C ASP A 21 -3.42 6.90 -12.50
N ASN A 22 -4.44 7.20 -11.68
CA ASN A 22 -4.67 8.55 -11.19
C ASN A 22 -3.45 9.06 -10.42
N ARG A 23 -2.61 9.86 -11.10
CA ARG A 23 -1.30 10.28 -10.61
C ARG A 23 -1.37 11.04 -9.28
N LYS A 24 -2.43 11.83 -9.07
CA LYS A 24 -2.63 12.51 -7.78
C LYS A 24 -2.85 11.47 -6.69
N PHE A 25 -3.80 10.57 -6.89
CA PHE A 25 -4.13 9.52 -5.92
C PHE A 25 -2.92 8.62 -5.60
N LEU A 26 -2.16 8.20 -6.61
CA LEU A 26 -0.96 7.37 -6.41
C LEU A 26 0.13 8.10 -5.62
N ARG A 27 0.31 9.42 -5.83
CA ARG A 27 1.22 10.23 -5.01
C ARG A 27 0.75 10.29 -3.56
N GLN A 28 -0.55 10.45 -3.32
CA GLN A 28 -1.11 10.49 -1.96
C GLN A 28 -0.92 9.17 -1.21
N ILE A 29 -1.06 8.03 -1.90
CA ILE A 29 -0.71 6.71 -1.32
C ILE A 29 0.77 6.67 -0.93
N ARG A 30 1.66 7.03 -1.85
CA ARG A 30 3.12 7.02 -1.60
C ARG A 30 3.52 7.97 -0.46
N ALA A 31 2.81 9.08 -0.29
CA ALA A 31 3.00 10.05 0.79
C ALA A 31 2.39 9.62 2.14
N GLY A 32 1.58 8.56 2.18
CA GLY A 32 0.91 8.08 3.39
C GLY A 32 -0.40 8.81 3.73
N GLU A 33 -0.86 9.73 2.87
CA GLU A 33 -2.13 10.46 3.05
C GLU A 33 -3.38 9.57 2.93
N ARG A 34 -3.20 8.30 2.52
CA ARG A 34 -4.28 7.34 2.25
C ARG A 34 -4.14 6.06 3.07
N ASP A 35 -3.36 6.06 4.14
CA ASP A 35 -3.14 4.89 4.99
C ASP A 35 -4.44 4.38 5.65
N GLU A 36 -5.39 5.28 5.93
CA GLU A 36 -6.74 4.94 6.43
C GLU A 36 -7.72 4.56 5.31
N GLY A 37 -7.27 4.54 4.05
CA GLY A 37 -8.10 4.18 2.90
C GLY A 37 -8.23 2.66 2.72
N PRO A 38 -9.26 2.19 2.00
CA PRO A 38 -9.56 0.77 1.87
C PRO A 38 -8.41 -0.05 1.28
N TYR A 39 -7.68 0.49 0.29
CA TYR A 39 -6.52 -0.19 -0.31
C TYR A 39 -5.38 -0.42 0.70
N MET A 40 -5.09 0.58 1.52
CA MET A 40 -4.03 0.48 2.53
C MET A 40 -4.45 -0.37 3.72
N ILE A 41 -5.71 -0.26 4.18
CA ILE A 41 -6.26 -1.13 5.23
C ILE A 41 -6.10 -2.61 4.84
N GLY A 42 -6.46 -2.98 3.62
CA GLY A 42 -6.30 -4.35 3.12
C GLY A 42 -4.82 -4.78 3.08
N ALA A 43 -3.94 -3.93 2.55
CA ALA A 43 -2.51 -4.21 2.49
C ALA A 43 -1.89 -4.40 3.88
N LEU A 44 -2.27 -3.57 4.84
CA LEU A 44 -1.81 -3.64 6.23
C LEU A 44 -2.31 -4.90 6.94
N ALA A 45 -3.56 -5.30 6.71
CA ALA A 45 -4.12 -6.55 7.24
C ALA A 45 -3.35 -7.76 6.69
N CYS A 46 -3.09 -7.82 5.37
CA CYS A 46 -2.28 -8.88 4.77
C CYS A 46 -0.85 -8.90 5.30
N ALA A 47 -0.22 -7.72 5.46
CA ALA A 47 1.14 -7.63 5.99
C ALA A 47 1.24 -8.17 7.43
N LYS A 48 0.21 -7.96 8.26
CA LYS A 48 0.12 -8.55 9.61
C LYS A 48 0.01 -10.06 9.56
N LEU A 49 -0.88 -10.61 8.72
CA LEU A 49 -1.03 -12.07 8.55
C LEU A 49 0.29 -12.74 8.14
N ILE A 50 1.00 -12.17 7.17
CA ILE A 50 2.29 -12.71 6.71
C ILE A 50 3.33 -12.63 7.83
N GLY A 51 3.42 -11.49 8.52
CA GLY A 51 4.36 -11.32 9.63
C GLY A 51 4.08 -12.18 10.86
N GLU A 52 2.84 -12.65 11.05
CA GLU A 52 2.47 -13.65 12.06
C GLU A 52 2.80 -15.08 11.62
N THR A 53 2.85 -15.34 10.31
CA THR A 53 3.21 -16.66 9.75
C THR A 53 4.72 -16.90 9.75
N GLU A 54 5.53 -15.83 9.82
CA GLU A 54 7.00 -15.89 9.90
C GLU A 54 7.55 -16.00 11.36
N LYS A 55 6.66 -16.13 12.36
CA LYS A 55 7.01 -16.37 13.77
C LYS A 55 6.80 -17.82 14.17
#